data_AF-A0A356FWD8-F1
#
_entry.id   AF-A0A356FWD8-F1
#
_cell.length_a   1.000
_cell.length_b   1.000
_cell.length_c   1.000
_cell.angle_alpha   90.00
_cell.angle_beta   90.00
_cell.angle_gamma   90.00
#
_symmetry.space_group_name_H-M   'P 1'
#
loop_
_entity.id
_entity.type
_entity.pdbx_description
1 polymer ?
#
loop_
_entity_poly.entity_id
_entity_poly.type
_entity_poly.pdbx_seq_one_letter_code
_entity_poly.pdbx_strand_id
1 'polypeptide(L)'
;FVSAETKALFARNIVILKAIDTGTDSGKIRLEDRRKYGIDALISLKTSRNQIELLFPASVSVAEQERLITAFNTVLNDARERYFSLFMTNFRDHDRKRVSFGFVYRLLNALYFSKINGYAE
;
A
#
# COMPACT_ATOMS: atom_id res chain seq x y z
N PHE A 1 21.57 16.84 6.21
CA PHE A 1 21.08 17.55 5.01
C PHE A 1 20.48 16.51 4.07
N VAL A 2 19.23 16.68 3.64
CA VAL A 2 18.59 15.80 2.64
C VAL A 2 18.73 16.47 1.27
N SER A 3 19.12 15.72 0.24
CA SER A 3 19.32 16.28 -1.10
C SER A 3 18.00 16.78 -1.70
N ALA A 4 18.07 17.74 -2.62
CA ALA A 4 16.86 18.27 -3.27
C ALA A 4 16.11 17.18 -4.04
N GLU A 5 16.85 16.25 -4.65
CA GLU A 5 16.32 15.10 -5.39
C GLU A 5 15.57 14.15 -4.46
N THR A 6 16.13 13.87 -3.29
CA THR A 6 15.49 13.02 -2.28
C THR A 6 14.22 13.67 -1.74
N LYS A 7 14.25 14.98 -1.47
CA LYS A 7 13.08 15.75 -1.06
C LYS A 7 11.98 15.72 -2.12
N ALA A 8 12.33 15.90 -3.39
CA ALA A 8 11.39 15.83 -4.50
C ALA A 8 10.81 14.41 -4.68
N LEU A 9 11.62 13.36 -4.47
CA LEU A 9 11.19 11.96 -4.51
C LEU A 9 10.11 11.68 -3.44
N PHE A 10 10.33 12.11 -2.20
CA PHE A 10 9.32 11.93 -1.16
C PHE A 10 8.09 12.80 -1.42
N ALA A 11 8.25 14.06 -1.82
CA ALA A 11 7.13 14.96 -2.10
C ALA A 11 6.12 14.41 -3.13
N ARG A 12 6.59 13.65 -4.13
CA ARG A 12 5.72 13.04 -5.15
C ARG A 12 5.13 11.69 -4.76
N ASN A 13 5.54 11.08 -3.66
CA ASN A 13 5.08 9.78 -3.19
C ASN A 13 4.34 9.92 -1.87
N ILE A 14 3.12 9.40 -1.80
CA ILE A 14 2.25 9.58 -0.62
C ILE A 14 1.83 8.27 0.04
N VAL A 15 2.11 7.13 -0.58
CA VAL A 15 1.49 5.85 -0.19
C VAL A 15 2.33 5.13 0.86
N ILE A 16 1.68 4.78 1.97
CA ILE A 16 2.21 3.84 2.97
C ILE A 16 1.41 2.55 2.88
N LEU A 17 2.12 1.42 2.88
CA LEU A 17 1.53 0.11 3.10
C LEU A 17 1.58 -0.24 4.59
N LYS A 18 0.44 -0.58 5.19
CA LYS A 18 0.35 -1.36 6.43
C LYS A 18 0.30 -2.84 6.05
N ALA A 19 1.35 -3.60 6.32
CA ALA A 19 1.55 -4.96 5.82
C ALA A 19 1.19 -6.08 6.82
N ILE A 20 0.81 -5.71 8.04
CA ILE A 20 0.37 -6.63 9.10
C ILE A 20 -1.04 -6.27 9.52
N ASP A 21 -1.87 -7.30 9.63
CA ASP A 21 -3.17 -7.27 10.25
C ASP A 21 -2.99 -7.55 11.74
N THR A 22 -3.47 -6.67 12.62
CA THR A 22 -3.37 -6.83 14.07
C THR A 22 -4.61 -7.46 14.71
N GLY A 23 -5.57 -7.93 13.90
CA GLY A 23 -6.82 -8.53 14.40
C GLY A 23 -7.89 -7.50 14.79
N THR A 24 -7.60 -6.20 14.68
CA THR A 24 -8.56 -5.12 14.89
C THR A 24 -8.98 -4.51 13.55
N ASP A 25 -10.17 -3.91 13.49
CA ASP A 25 -10.65 -3.27 12.26
C ASP A 25 -9.71 -2.13 11.79
N SER A 26 -9.24 -1.31 12.74
CA SER A 26 -8.26 -0.26 12.50
C SER A 26 -6.85 -0.78 12.19
N GLY A 27 -6.59 -2.06 12.43
CA GLY A 27 -5.30 -2.70 12.25
C GLY A 27 -5.18 -3.57 11.01
N LYS A 28 -6.18 -3.57 10.13
CA LYS A 28 -6.18 -4.33 8.87
C LYS A 28 -5.06 -3.87 7.93
N ILE A 29 -4.53 -4.82 7.14
CA ILE A 29 -3.65 -4.52 5.99
C ILE A 29 -4.33 -3.54 5.05
N ARG A 30 -3.68 -2.43 4.71
CA ARG A 30 -4.25 -1.41 3.82
C ARG A 30 -3.18 -0.47 3.30
N LEU A 31 -3.54 0.29 2.28
CA LEU A 31 -2.79 1.48 1.88
C LEU A 31 -3.35 2.72 2.56
N GLU A 32 -2.48 3.63 2.94
CA GLU A 32 -2.81 4.91 3.54
C GLU A 32 -2.01 6.04 2.90
N ASP A 33 -2.56 7.25 2.99
CA ASP A 33 -1.86 8.47 2.63
C ASP A 33 -1.04 8.98 3.82
N ARG A 34 0.28 9.10 3.65
CA ARG A 34 1.19 9.55 4.70
C ARG A 34 0.91 10.97 5.18
N ARG A 35 0.32 11.82 4.33
CA ARG A 35 0.01 13.22 4.66
C ARG A 35 -0.97 13.32 5.83
N LYS A 36 -1.81 12.29 6.05
CA LYS A 36 -2.72 12.20 7.21
C LYS A 36 -1.99 12.17 8.55
N TYR A 37 -0.71 11.78 8.54
CA TYR A 37 0.14 11.72 9.74
C TYR A 37 1.01 12.97 9.92
N GLY A 38 0.96 13.94 9.00
CA GLY A 38 1.81 15.13 9.05
C GLY A 38 3.31 14.83 8.88
N ILE A 39 3.66 13.74 8.20
CA ILE A 39 5.06 13.31 7.98
C ILE A 39 5.48 13.47 6.52
N ASP A 40 6.73 13.89 6.31
CA ASP A 40 7.33 14.04 4.97
C ASP A 40 7.76 12.71 4.34
N ALA A 41 8.13 11.73 5.16
CA ALA A 41 8.56 10.40 4.72
C ALA A 41 8.45 9.41 5.89
N LEU A 42 8.26 8.13 5.57
CA LEU A 42 8.34 7.04 6.53
C LEU A 42 9.63 6.25 6.28
N ILE A 43 10.62 6.44 7.16
CA ILE A 43 11.87 5.67 7.12
C ILE A 43 11.72 4.43 8.01
N SER A 44 11.86 3.26 7.40
CA SER A 44 11.74 1.98 8.09
C SER A 44 13.08 1.26 8.16
N LEU A 45 13.32 0.54 9.26
CA LEU A 45 14.44 -0.40 9.34
C LEU A 45 14.34 -1.44 8.21
N LYS A 46 15.47 -1.88 7.67
CA LYS A 46 15.52 -2.92 6.60
C LYS A 46 14.78 -4.21 6.99
N THR A 47 14.75 -4.52 8.28
CA THR A 47 14.08 -5.68 8.88
C THR A 47 12.61 -5.44 9.22
N SER A 48 12.12 -4.19 9.16
CA SER A 48 10.71 -3.87 9.38
C SER A 48 9.84 -4.57 8.33
N ARG A 49 8.76 -5.18 8.80
CA ARG A 49 7.74 -5.84 7.97
C ARG A 49 6.34 -5.31 8.28
N ASN A 50 6.24 -4.26 9.09
CA ASN A 50 4.96 -3.77 9.61
C ASN A 50 4.36 -2.74 8.67
N GLN A 51 5.18 -1.76 8.28
CA GLN A 51 4.80 -0.67 7.42
C GLN A 51 5.97 -0.23 6.56
N ILE A 52 5.69 0.25 5.35
CA ILE A 52 6.70 0.73 4.42
C ILE A 52 6.11 1.79 3.51
N GLU A 53 6.92 2.79 3.14
CA GLU A 53 6.58 3.74 2.10
C GLU A 53 6.79 3.12 0.71
N LEU A 54 5.80 3.27 -0.16
CA LEU A 54 5.86 2.79 -1.53
C LEU A 54 6.30 3.93 -2.45
N LEU A 55 7.36 3.67 -3.21
CA LEU A 55 7.90 4.62 -4.18
C LEU A 55 7.44 4.25 -5.59
N PHE A 56 6.83 5.21 -6.28
CA PHE A 56 6.33 5.09 -7.63
C PHE A 56 7.25 5.82 -8.62
N PRO A 57 7.26 5.40 -9.90
CA PRO A 57 7.95 6.12 -10.96
C PRO A 57 7.29 7.50 -11.18
N ALA A 58 8.05 8.43 -11.76
CA ALA A 58 7.60 9.82 -11.96
C ALA A 58 6.36 9.96 -12.85
N SER A 59 6.05 8.94 -13.66
CA SER A 59 4.85 8.90 -14.51
C SER A 59 3.55 8.70 -13.72
N VAL A 60 3.61 8.24 -12.47
CA VAL A 60 2.42 8.02 -11.62
C VAL A 60 2.21 9.25 -10.74
N SER A 61 1.21 10.04 -11.09
CA SER A 61 0.81 11.25 -10.37
C SER A 61 0.28 10.96 -8.96
N VAL A 62 0.27 11.98 -8.10
CA VAL A 62 -0.31 11.89 -6.75
C VAL A 62 -1.80 11.55 -6.82
N ALA A 63 -2.54 12.10 -7.79
CA ALA A 63 -3.96 11.79 -8.00
C ALA A 63 -4.17 10.30 -8.38
N GLU A 64 -3.27 9.71 -9.17
CA GLU A 64 -3.29 8.27 -9.45
C GLU A 64 -2.99 7.43 -8.22
N GLN A 65 -2.06 7.86 -7.38
CA GLN A 65 -1.76 7.20 -6.10
C GLN A 65 -2.97 7.24 -5.15
N GLU A 66 -3.69 8.34 -5.07
CA GLU A 66 -4.95 8.46 -4.30
C GLU A 66 -6.01 7.47 -4.81
N ARG A 67 -6.19 7.38 -6.13
CA ARG A 67 -7.11 6.41 -6.74
C ARG A 67 -6.65 4.96 -6.49
N LEU A 68 -5.34 4.68 -6.52
CA LEU A 68 -4.78 3.37 -6.18
C LEU A 68 -5.02 2.98 -4.73
N ILE A 69 -4.87 3.91 -3.78
CA ILE A 69 -5.18 3.67 -2.35
C ILE A 69 -6.62 3.19 -2.23
N THR A 70 -7.56 3.92 -2.85
CA THR A 70 -8.99 3.57 -2.83
C THR A 70 -9.24 2.22 -3.48
N ALA A 71 -8.79 2.02 -4.71
CA ALA A 71 -9.02 0.78 -5.47
C ALA A 71 -8.42 -0.45 -4.76
N PHE A 72 -7.21 -0.33 -4.23
CA PHE A 72 -6.55 -1.40 -3.49
C PHE A 72 -7.34 -1.78 -2.24
N ASN A 73 -7.73 -0.78 -1.44
CA ASN A 73 -8.44 -1.02 -0.19
C ASN A 73 -9.83 -1.63 -0.43
N THR A 74 -10.55 -1.16 -1.46
CA THR A 74 -11.83 -1.75 -1.88
C THR A 74 -11.65 -3.22 -2.25
N VAL A 75 -10.77 -3.53 -3.22
CA VAL A 75 -10.56 -4.91 -3.67
C VAL A 75 -10.10 -5.83 -2.54
N LEU A 76 -9.22 -5.34 -1.66
CA LEU A 76 -8.73 -6.11 -0.53
C LEU A 76 -9.84 -6.38 0.49
N ASN A 77 -10.71 -5.42 0.76
CA ASN A 77 -11.85 -5.62 1.66
C ASN A 77 -12.90 -6.55 1.07
N ASP A 78 -13.24 -6.41 -0.20
CA ASP A 78 -14.17 -7.33 -0.87
C ASP A 78 -13.63 -8.77 -0.86
N ALA A 79 -12.31 -8.94 -1.03
CA ALA A 79 -11.67 -10.26 -0.94
C ALA A 79 -11.67 -10.81 0.50
N ARG A 80 -11.56 -9.94 1.52
CA ARG A 80 -11.65 -10.36 2.93
C ARG A 80 -13.02 -10.92 3.27
N GLU A 81 -14.07 -10.26 2.80
CA GLU A 81 -15.45 -10.68 3.03
C GLU A 81 -15.76 -11.99 2.29
N ARG A 82 -15.37 -12.08 1.02
CA ARG A 82 -15.64 -13.26 0.18
C ARG A 82 -14.85 -14.49 0.58
N TYR A 83 -13.59 -14.33 0.96
CA TYR A 83 -12.65 -15.44 1.15
C TYR A 83 -12.14 -15.56 2.59
N PHE A 84 -12.77 -14.87 3.55
CA PHE A 84 -12.39 -14.88 4.96
C PHE A 84 -10.88 -14.61 5.20
N SER A 85 -10.26 -13.80 4.33
CA SER A 85 -8.82 -13.51 4.34
C SER A 85 -7.88 -14.69 4.07
N LEU A 86 -8.37 -15.86 3.63
CA LEU A 86 -7.55 -17.04 3.32
C LEU A 86 -6.60 -16.81 2.14
N PHE A 87 -6.85 -15.81 1.30
CA PHE A 87 -5.99 -15.40 0.20
C PHE A 87 -4.68 -14.73 0.65
N MET A 88 -4.54 -14.38 1.94
CA MET A 88 -3.35 -13.68 2.43
C MET A 88 -2.15 -14.63 2.47
N THR A 89 -1.02 -14.20 1.88
CA THR A 89 0.18 -15.04 1.65
C THR A 89 0.82 -15.63 2.90
N ASN A 90 0.49 -15.11 4.09
CA ASN A 90 0.97 -15.61 5.38
C ASN A 90 -0.17 -15.52 6.39
N PHE A 91 -1.24 -16.26 6.11
CA PHE A 91 -2.26 -16.56 7.11
C PHE A 91 -1.66 -17.48 8.18
N ARG A 92 -1.73 -17.07 9.44
CA ARG A 92 -1.42 -17.92 10.59
C ARG A 92 -2.65 -17.93 11.47
N ASP A 93 -3.14 -19.12 11.84
CA ASP A 93 -4.02 -19.24 12.99
C ASP A 93 -3.27 -18.62 14.19
N HIS A 94 -3.95 -17.82 15.03
CA HIS A 94 -3.41 -16.89 16.05
C HIS A 94 -3.10 -15.44 15.59
N ASP A 95 -4.15 -14.77 15.08
CA ASP A 95 -4.43 -13.32 15.18
C ASP A 95 -3.62 -12.29 14.37
N ARG A 96 -2.56 -12.69 13.65
CA ARG A 96 -1.84 -11.74 12.76
C ARG A 96 -1.65 -12.25 11.35
N LYS A 97 -2.42 -11.67 10.43
CA LYS A 97 -2.31 -11.92 8.99
C LYS A 97 -1.24 -10.99 8.41
N ARG A 98 -0.44 -11.49 7.45
CA ARG A 98 0.57 -10.66 6.77
C ARG A 98 0.45 -10.78 5.27
N VAL A 99 0.74 -9.68 4.58
CA VAL A 99 0.87 -9.68 3.13
C VAL A 99 2.33 -9.55 2.72
N SER A 100 2.76 -10.38 1.77
CA SER A 100 4.08 -10.23 1.16
C SER A 100 4.11 -8.97 0.28
N PHE A 101 5.25 -8.27 0.25
CA PHE A 101 5.41 -7.12 -0.63
C PHE A 101 5.24 -7.51 -2.11
N GLY A 102 5.69 -8.71 -2.50
CA GLY A 102 5.49 -9.22 -3.85
C GLY A 102 4.00 -9.35 -4.25
N PHE A 103 3.13 -9.77 -3.33
CA PHE A 103 1.68 -9.76 -3.59
C PHE A 103 1.16 -8.33 -3.76
N VAL A 104 1.55 -7.42 -2.86
CA VAL A 104 1.08 -6.02 -2.91
C VAL A 104 1.50 -5.36 -4.22
N TYR A 105 2.75 -5.55 -4.67
CA TYR A 105 3.25 -4.97 -5.92
C TYR A 105 2.51 -5.51 -7.14
N ARG A 106 2.25 -6.83 -7.19
CA ARG A 106 1.46 -7.42 -8.28
C ARG A 106 0.04 -6.89 -8.31
N LEU A 107 -0.62 -6.80 -7.14
CA LEU A 107 -1.97 -6.27 -7.05
C LEU A 107 -2.02 -4.79 -7.45
N LEU A 108 -1.07 -3.96 -6.99
CA LEU A 108 -0.99 -2.55 -7.37
C LEU A 108 -0.79 -2.38 -8.88
N ASN A 109 0.11 -3.15 -9.48
CA ASN A 109 0.31 -3.11 -10.93
C ASN A 109 -0.95 -3.51 -11.69
N ALA A 110 -1.59 -4.61 -11.28
CA ALA A 110 -2.85 -5.06 -11.89
C ALA A 110 -3.93 -3.98 -11.81
N LEU A 111 -4.10 -3.34 -10.64
CA LEU A 111 -5.07 -2.26 -10.45
C LEU A 111 -4.71 -1.01 -11.26
N TYR A 112 -3.42 -0.66 -11.31
CA TYR A 112 -2.96 0.49 -12.07
C TYR A 112 -3.30 0.35 -13.55
N PHE A 113 -2.94 -0.78 -14.17
CA PHE A 113 -3.16 -1.00 -15.59
C PHE A 113 -4.63 -1.28 -15.96
N SER A 114 -5.44 -1.81 -15.03
CA SER A 114 -6.86 -2.14 -15.31
C SER A 114 -7.87 -1.07 -14.93
N LYS A 115 -7.53 -0.12 -14.05
CA LYS A 115 -8.51 0.84 -13.51
C LYS A 115 -8.05 2.30 -13.52
N ILE A 116 -6.74 2.55 -13.61
CA ILE A 116 -6.18 3.88 -13.34
C ILE A 116 -5.55 4.48 -14.58
N ASN A 117 -4.60 3.76 -15.18
CA ASN A 117 -3.99 4.08 -16.45
C ASN A 117 -5.07 3.84 -17.52
N GLY A 118 -5.44 4.88 -18.27
CA GLY A 118 -6.61 4.93 -19.17
C GLY A 118 -6.56 3.99 -20.38
N TYR A 119 -5.87 2.85 -20.27
CA TYR A 119 -5.80 1.75 -21.23
C TYR A 119 -6.67 0.55 -20.82
N ALA A 120 -7.58 0.73 -19.86
CA ALA A 120 -8.64 -0.23 -19.64
C ALA A 120 -9.66 -0.08 -20.78
N GLU A 121 -9.67 -1.07 -21.68
CA GLU A 121 -10.69 -1.29 -22.71
C GLU A 121 -12.12 -1.15 -22.17
#